data_AF-A0A920K4P2-F1
#
_entry.id   AF-A0A920K4P2-F1
#
_cell.length_a   1.000
_cell.length_b   1.000
_cell.length_c   1.000
_cell.angle_alpha   90.00
_cell.angle_beta   90.00
_cell.angle_gamma   90.00
#
_symmetry.space_group_name_H-M   'P 1'
#
loop_
_entity.id
_entity.type
_entity.pdbx_description
1 polymer ?
#
loop_
_entity_poly.entity_id
_entity_poly.type
_entity_poly.pdbx_seq_one_letter_code
_entity_poly.pdbx_strand_id
1 'polypeptide(L)'
;MLRVFKKGQSVYVEGRLQTRKWQDQNGQDRYTTEIVGDNMQMLGSRAGASSEASSSITRDEPGSSSKANTSKSGDSPIAKGFEDLDDDIPF
;
A
#
# COMPACT_ATOMS: atom_id res chain seq x y z
N MET A 1 -15.52 -12.04 -17.72
CA MET A 1 -15.43 -12.29 -16.26
C MET A 1 -15.41 -10.95 -15.56
N LEU A 2 -16.47 -10.57 -14.85
CA LEU A 2 -16.51 -9.32 -14.09
C LEU A 2 -15.64 -9.49 -12.84
N ARG A 3 -14.70 -8.56 -12.61
CA ARG A 3 -13.88 -8.57 -11.39
C ARG A 3 -14.68 -7.93 -10.28
N VAL A 4 -15.01 -8.71 -9.25
CA VAL A 4 -15.83 -8.24 -8.13
C VAL A 4 -14.90 -7.69 -7.04
N PHE A 5 -15.15 -6.47 -6.60
CA PHE A 5 -14.46 -5.81 -5.50
C PHE A 5 -15.37 -5.77 -4.27
N LYS A 6 -14.78 -5.86 -3.08
CA LYS A 6 -15.49 -5.66 -1.81
C LYS A 6 -15.26 -4.23 -1.32
N LYS A 7 -16.28 -3.63 -0.71
CA LYS A 7 -16.15 -2.31 -0.06
C LYS A 7 -14.99 -2.34 0.94
N GLY A 8 -14.16 -1.29 0.93
CA GLY A 8 -13.01 -1.17 1.81
C GLY A 8 -11.70 -1.78 1.29
N GLN A 9 -11.70 -2.39 0.10
CA GLN A 9 -10.46 -2.83 -0.54
C GLN A 9 -9.74 -1.68 -1.23
N SER A 10 -8.43 -1.58 -1.01
CA SER A 10 -7.57 -0.64 -1.71
C SER A 10 -7.37 -1.09 -3.15
N VAL A 11 -7.55 -0.16 -4.08
CA VAL A 11 -7.39 -0.40 -5.52
C VAL A 11 -6.69 0.79 -6.17
N TYR A 12 -5.89 0.48 -7.18
CA TYR A 12 -5.37 1.45 -8.14
C TYR A 12 -6.32 1.45 -9.35
N VAL A 13 -6.65 2.64 -9.83
CA VAL A 13 -7.54 2.86 -10.97
C VAL A 13 -6.86 3.83 -11.91
N GLU A 14 -6.77 3.45 -13.18
CA GLU A 14 -6.30 4.29 -14.28
C GLU A 14 -7.46 4.50 -15.26
N GLY A 15 -7.57 5.70 -15.81
CA GLY A 15 -8.57 6.01 -16.82
C GLY A 15 -8.58 7.49 -17.15
N ARG A 16 -9.74 8.00 -17.54
CA ARG A 16 -9.92 9.41 -17.94
C ARG A 16 -10.99 10.12 -17.13
N LEU A 17 -10.83 11.44 -16.99
CA LEU A 17 -11.87 12.31 -16.45
C LEU A 17 -12.97 12.56 -17.48
N GLN A 18 -14.22 12.46 -17.05
CA GLN A 18 -15.37 12.80 -17.87
C GLN A 18 -16.32 13.67 -17.06
N THR A 19 -16.65 14.85 -17.57
CA THR A 19 -17.71 15.70 -17.02
C THR A 19 -18.97 15.53 -17.86
N ARG A 20 -20.07 15.13 -17.23
CA ARG A 20 -21.39 15.07 -17.87
C ARG A 20 -22.33 16.09 -17.27
N LYS A 21 -23.16 16.67 -18.14
CA LYS A 21 -24.28 17.53 -17.77
C LYS A 21 -25.56 16.69 -17.73
N TRP A 22 -26.37 16.86 -16.70
CA TRP A 22 -27.69 16.25 -16.58
C TRP A 22 -28.64 17.20 -15.87
N GLN A 23 -29.95 17.00 -15.99
CA GLN A 23 -30.95 17.81 -15.30
C GLN A 23 -31.52 17.08 -14.09
N ASP A 24 -31.62 17.77 -12.96
CA ASP A 24 -32.30 17.24 -11.78
C ASP A 24 -33.84 17.24 -11.96
N GLN A 25 -34.55 16.71 -10.96
CA GLN A 25 -36.02 16.61 -11.00
C GLN A 25 -36.73 17.97 -11.12
N ASN A 26 -36.04 19.07 -10.78
CA ASN A 26 -36.55 20.43 -10.89
C ASN A 26 -36.14 21.11 -12.21
N GLY A 27 -35.47 20.37 -13.12
CA GLY A 27 -35.00 20.86 -14.40
C GLY A 27 -33.70 21.68 -14.33
N GLN A 28 -33.03 21.73 -13.17
CA GLN A 28 -31.78 22.48 -13.05
C GLN A 28 -30.61 21.70 -13.62
N ASP A 29 -29.74 22.40 -14.33
CA ASP A 29 -28.51 21.82 -14.86
C ASP A 29 -27.53 21.46 -13.73
N ARG A 30 -27.06 20.21 -13.75
CA ARG A 30 -26.07 19.66 -12.82
C ARG A 30 -24.90 19.10 -13.61
N TYR A 31 -23.70 19.23 -13.03
CA TYR A 31 -22.47 18.70 -13.59
C TYR A 31 -21.90 17.64 -12.66
N THR A 32 -21.42 16.55 -13.23
CA THR A 32 -20.75 15.49 -12.48
C THR A 32 -19.49 15.11 -13.21
N THR A 33 -18.37 15.20 -12.51
CA THR A 33 -17.07 14.74 -12.99
C THR A 33 -16.80 13.36 -12.41
N GLU A 34 -16.58 12.39 -13.28
CA GLU A 34 -16.36 10.98 -12.94
C GLU A 34 -15.05 10.51 -13.56
N ILE A 35 -14.45 9.48 -12.99
CA ILE A 35 -13.32 8.76 -13.60
C ILE A 35 -13.91 7.57 -14.35
N VAL A 36 -13.78 7.56 -15.67
CA VAL A 36 -14.10 6.38 -16.50
C VAL A 36 -12.86 5.50 -16.51
N GLY A 37 -12.92 4.39 -15.76
CA GLY A 37 -11.79 3.49 -15.60
C GLY A 37 -11.52 2.64 -16.85
N ASP A 38 -10.26 2.61 -17.27
CA ASP A 38 -9.76 1.78 -18.36
C ASP A 38 -8.98 0.57 -17.80
N ASN A 39 -8.17 0.77 -16.75
CA ASN A 39 -7.46 -0.30 -16.02
C ASN A 39 -7.68 -0.23 -14.50
N MET A 40 -7.66 -1.39 -13.83
CA MET A 40 -7.76 -1.48 -12.38
C MET A 40 -6.89 -2.60 -11.80
N GLN A 41 -6.22 -2.32 -10.68
CA GLN A 41 -5.38 -3.27 -9.96
C GLN A 41 -5.69 -3.27 -8.45
N MET A 42 -5.73 -4.45 -7.85
CA MET A 42 -5.84 -4.59 -6.40
C MET A 42 -4.53 -4.16 -5.73
N LEU A 43 -4.63 -3.23 -4.79
CA LEU A 43 -3.53 -2.87 -3.91
C LEU A 43 -3.70 -3.72 -2.65
N GLY A 44 -2.97 -4.82 -2.57
CA GLY A 44 -3.14 -5.80 -1.50
C GLY A 44 -3.11 -5.16 -0.11
N SER A 45 -3.97 -5.64 0.79
CA SER A 45 -3.75 -5.48 2.22
C SER A 45 -2.56 -6.36 2.61
N ARG A 46 -1.56 -5.83 3.31
CA ARG A 46 -0.58 -6.64 4.05
C ARG A 46 -1.28 -7.38 5.20
N ALA A 47 -2.21 -8.27 4.88
CA ALA A 47 -2.96 -9.07 5.82
C ALA A 47 -2.94 -10.51 5.32
N GLY A 48 -2.15 -11.34 6.00
CA GLY A 48 -2.19 -12.79 5.86
C GLY A 48 -1.11 -13.36 4.95
N ALA A 49 0.13 -13.39 5.43
CA ALA A 49 0.93 -14.58 5.22
C ALA A 49 0.25 -15.74 5.96
N SER A 50 -0.75 -16.36 5.34
CA SER A 50 -1.28 -17.64 5.79
C SER A 50 -2.12 -18.29 4.69
N SER A 51 -1.80 -19.56 4.44
CA SER A 51 -2.34 -20.46 3.39
C SER A 51 -1.65 -20.21 2.05
N GLU A 52 -0.62 -20.95 1.64
CA GLU A 52 -0.62 -22.41 1.51
C GLU A 52 0.83 -22.91 1.34
N ALA A 53 1.38 -23.54 2.38
CA ALA A 53 2.53 -24.44 2.28
C ALA A 53 2.52 -25.40 3.47
N SER A 54 1.41 -26.14 3.61
CA SER A 54 1.38 -27.36 4.43
C SER A 54 2.01 -28.49 3.60
N SER A 55 3.29 -28.77 3.83
CA SER A 55 3.90 -30.07 3.55
C SER A 55 5.16 -30.22 4.40
N SER A 56 4.98 -30.84 5.56
CA SER A 56 5.88 -31.81 6.19
C SER A 56 7.37 -31.73 5.84
N ILE A 57 8.21 -31.34 6.78
CA ILE A 57 9.44 -32.09 7.09
C ILE A 57 9.71 -31.94 8.59
N THR A 58 9.48 -33.03 9.32
CA THR A 58 10.10 -33.27 10.62
C THR A 58 11.54 -33.69 10.35
N ARG A 59 12.52 -32.93 10.86
CA ARG A 59 13.86 -33.48 11.08
C ARG A 59 14.48 -32.87 12.34
N ASP A 60 14.54 -33.74 13.33
CA ASP A 60 15.25 -33.64 14.59
C ASP A 60 16.77 -33.66 14.34
N GLU A 61 17.52 -32.73 14.95
CA GLU A 61 18.92 -32.93 15.37
C GLU A 61 19.37 -31.76 16.28
N PRO A 62 19.94 -32.01 17.48
CA PRO A 62 20.37 -30.99 18.43
C PRO A 62 21.88 -30.71 18.30
N GLY A 63 22.23 -29.44 18.05
CA GLY A 63 23.62 -28.96 17.95
C GLY A 63 23.92 -27.85 18.97
N SER A 64 24.88 -28.13 19.84
CA SER A 64 25.24 -27.40 21.07
C SER A 64 25.88 -26.00 20.89
N SER A 65 25.54 -25.12 21.85
CA SER A 65 26.38 -24.15 22.59
C SER A 65 27.09 -22.95 21.92
N SER A 66 26.69 -21.77 22.44
CA SER A 66 27.53 -20.73 23.05
C SER A 66 28.30 -19.73 22.16
N LYS A 67 27.96 -18.44 22.24
CA LYS A 67 28.62 -17.43 23.10
C LYS A 67 28.11 -16.01 22.79
N ALA A 68 27.97 -15.24 23.86
CA ALA A 68 27.80 -13.79 23.86
C ALA A 68 28.98 -13.07 23.19
N ASN A 69 28.77 -11.90 22.58
CA ASN A 69 29.05 -10.60 23.22
C ASN A 69 28.96 -9.44 22.20
N THR A 70 28.80 -8.24 22.76
CA THR A 70 29.26 -6.95 22.23
C THR A 70 28.23 -6.04 21.55
N SER A 71 27.68 -5.18 22.41
CA SER A 71 27.28 -3.80 22.14
C SER A 71 28.32 -3.01 21.36
N LYS A 72 27.88 -2.22 20.38
CA LYS A 72 28.51 -0.94 20.00
C LYS A 72 27.47 -0.05 19.31
N SER A 73 27.09 1.00 20.03
CA SER A 73 26.32 2.13 19.54
C SER A 73 27.01 2.71 18.31
N GLY A 74 26.30 2.73 17.18
CA GLY A 74 26.75 3.42 15.98
C GLY A 74 26.58 4.91 16.16
N ASP A 75 27.68 5.63 16.37
CA ASP A 75 27.76 7.04 16.01
C ASP A 75 27.75 7.09 14.47
N SER A 76 26.61 7.46 13.88
CA SER A 76 26.51 7.74 12.45
C SER A 76 26.35 9.26 12.29
N PRO A 77 27.30 9.96 11.63
CA PRO A 77 27.18 11.38 11.34
C PRO A 77 26.13 11.69 10.24
N ILE A 78 25.27 10.73 9.93
CA ILE A 78 24.30 10.78 8.84
C ILE A 78 23.03 11.55 9.25
N ALA A 79 22.80 11.79 10.55
CA ALA A 79 21.58 12.47 11.03
C ALA A 79 21.52 13.97 10.70
N LYS A 80 22.66 14.65 10.55
CA LYS A 80 22.69 16.12 10.36
C LYS A 80 22.24 16.62 8.99
N GLY A 81 22.12 15.73 8.01
CA GLY A 81 21.73 16.10 6.65
C GLY A 81 20.22 16.07 6.41
N PHE A 82 19.45 15.40 7.27
CA PHE A 82 18.00 15.25 7.09
C PHE A 82 17.20 16.34 7.84
N GLU A 83 17.77 16.92 8.90
CA GLU A 83 17.12 17.99 9.68
C GLU A 83 17.04 19.32 8.90
N ASP A 84 18.02 19.60 8.03
CA ASP A 84 18.08 20.82 7.19
C ASP A 84 17.13 20.74 5.98
N LEU A 85 16.74 19.52 5.57
CA LEU A 85 15.82 19.28 4.45
C LEU A 85 14.35 19.35 4.84
N ASP A 86 14.02 19.21 6.13
CA ASP A 86 12.64 19.35 6.63
C ASP A 86 12.19 20.83 6.68
N ASP A 87 13.13 21.77 6.83
CA ASP A 87 12.86 23.22 7.01
C ASP A 87 12.76 23.98 5.66
N ASP A 88 13.30 23.42 4.57
CA ASP A 88 13.44 24.09 3.25
C ASP A 88 12.55 23.47 2.14
N ILE A 89 11.48 22.75 2.50
CA ILE A 89 10.49 22.23 1.54
C ILE A 89 9.41 23.30 1.27
N PRO A 90 9.33 23.86 0.05
CA PRO A 90 8.27 24.80 -0.30
C PRO A 90 6.92 24.07 -0.46
N PHE A 91 5.85 24.70 0.02
CA PHE A 91 4.46 24.31 -0.23
C PHE A 91 4.00 24.61 -1.66
#